data_AF-A0AAU4VCU6-F1
#
_entry.id   AF-A0AAU4VCU6-F1
#
_cell.length_a   1.000
_cell.length_b   1.000
_cell.length_c   1.000
_cell.angle_alpha   90.00
_cell.angle_beta   90.00
_cell.angle_gamma   90.00
#
_symmetry.space_group_name_H-M   'P 1'
#
loop_
_entity.id
_entity.type
_entity.pdbx_description
1 polymer ?
#
loop_
_entity_poly.entity_id
_entity_poly.type
_entity_poly.pdbx_seq_one_letter_code
_entity_poly.pdbx_strand_id
1 'polypeptide(L)'
;MSSKAIVGVAVTPHQPARDAVLAALRMGISRTAPYGPFGGLPGRVRVDRGKDFLSNAVANALGGFAVPVHDLPAYKPYRKGTVEALNSAVEQMLLVSLPGYTRRARPAQAYRPTPAEDVLSYPDFVKVLLD
;
A
#
# COMPACT_ATOMS: atom_id res chain seq x y z
N MET A 1 -11.64 4.44 20.07
CA MET A 1 -11.05 5.36 19.08
C MET A 1 -10.13 4.56 18.16
N SER A 2 -10.06 4.89 16.86
CA SER A 2 -9.13 4.26 15.91
C SER A 2 -7.93 5.17 15.71
N SER A 3 -6.71 4.68 15.93
CA SER A 3 -5.46 5.47 15.88
C SER A 3 -5.00 5.87 14.48
N LYS A 4 -5.62 5.35 13.42
CA LYS A 4 -5.23 5.54 12.01
C LYS A 4 -3.75 5.21 11.73
N ALA A 5 -3.14 4.33 12.53
CA ALA A 5 -1.76 3.90 12.34
C ALA A 5 -1.60 3.09 11.03
N ILE A 6 -0.51 3.35 10.31
CA ILE A 6 -0.03 2.49 9.24
C ILE A 6 0.76 1.36 9.89
N VAL A 7 0.28 0.12 9.78
CA VAL A 7 0.87 -1.04 10.48
C VAL A 7 1.70 -1.94 9.57
N GLY A 8 1.65 -1.70 8.26
CA GLY A 8 2.43 -2.44 7.29
C GLY A 8 2.48 -1.72 5.94
N VAL A 9 3.64 -1.80 5.29
CA VAL A 9 3.90 -1.17 3.99
C VAL A 9 4.80 -2.09 3.19
N ALA A 10 4.47 -2.26 1.91
CA ALA A 10 5.32 -2.96 0.96
C ALA A 10 5.50 -2.06 -0.26
N VAL A 11 6.75 -1.77 -0.58
CA VAL A 11 7.13 -1.04 -1.79
C VAL A 11 7.75 -2.08 -2.72
N THR A 12 7.38 -2.07 -3.99
CA THR A 12 7.88 -3.01 -4.99
C THR A 12 8.22 -2.28 -6.28
N PRO A 13 9.31 -2.66 -6.99
CA PRO A 13 9.69 -2.03 -8.25
C PRO A 13 8.83 -2.51 -9.44
N HIS A 14 8.03 -3.56 -9.25
CA HIS A 14 7.11 -4.10 -10.25
C HIS A 14 5.68 -3.59 -10.07
N GLN A 15 4.84 -3.90 -11.05
CA GLN A 15 3.40 -3.58 -11.03
C GLN A 15 2.71 -4.13 -9.77
N PRO A 16 1.62 -3.48 -9.31
CA PRO A 16 0.86 -3.94 -8.15
C PRO A 16 0.57 -5.45 -8.25
N ALA A 17 0.90 -6.16 -7.17
CA ALA A 17 0.81 -7.59 -7.13
C ALA A 17 0.47 -8.11 -5.72
N ARG A 18 -0.06 -9.33 -5.69
CA ARG A 18 -0.52 -10.00 -4.46
C ARG A 18 0.59 -10.24 -3.43
N ASP A 19 1.84 -10.34 -3.85
CA ASP A 19 3.01 -10.52 -2.99
C ASP A 19 3.23 -9.30 -2.08
N ALA A 20 3.13 -8.08 -2.62
CA ALA A 20 3.20 -6.84 -1.86
C ALA A 20 2.08 -6.77 -0.81
N VAL A 21 0.85 -7.17 -1.17
CA VAL A 21 -0.29 -7.20 -0.25
C VAL A 21 -0.03 -8.18 0.90
N LEU A 22 0.46 -9.39 0.61
CA LEU A 22 0.78 -10.39 1.63
C LEU A 22 1.93 -9.94 2.55
N ALA A 23 2.96 -9.30 1.99
CA ALA A 23 4.07 -8.76 2.77
C ALA A 23 3.58 -7.67 3.75
N ALA A 24 2.79 -6.71 3.27
CA ALA A 24 2.22 -5.65 4.11
C ALA A 24 1.27 -6.21 5.18
N LEU A 25 0.45 -7.21 4.84
CA LEU A 25 -0.42 -7.89 5.81
C LEU A 25 0.39 -8.61 6.90
N ARG A 26 1.46 -9.34 6.54
CA ARG A 26 2.34 -10.00 7.50
C ARG A 26 2.94 -8.99 8.48
N MET A 27 3.39 -7.84 8.00
CA MET A 27 3.90 -6.75 8.84
C MET A 27 2.82 -6.23 9.79
N GLY A 28 1.62 -5.94 9.28
CA GLY A 28 0.52 -5.38 10.07
C GLY A 28 -0.08 -6.34 11.10
N ILE A 29 -0.03 -7.64 10.85
CA ILE A 29 -0.52 -8.66 11.79
C ILE A 29 0.53 -8.96 12.86
N SER A 30 1.82 -8.89 12.52
CA SER A 30 2.89 -9.22 13.46
C SER A 30 3.13 -8.10 14.48
N ARG A 31 3.32 -8.49 15.74
CA ARG A 31 3.72 -7.60 16.83
C ARG A 31 5.10 -7.93 17.40
N THR A 32 5.79 -8.89 16.79
CA THR A 32 7.16 -9.24 17.15
C THR A 32 8.13 -8.35 16.39
N ALA A 33 9.25 -7.98 17.02
CA ALA A 33 10.34 -7.26 16.35
C ALA A 33 10.68 -7.92 14.99
N PRO A 34 10.88 -7.13 13.92
CA PRO A 34 10.95 -5.67 13.88
C PRO A 34 9.58 -4.95 13.79
N TYR A 35 8.46 -5.67 13.87
CA TYR A 35 7.10 -5.11 13.72
C TYR A 35 6.46 -4.78 15.08
N GLY A 36 5.48 -3.88 15.08
CA GLY A 36 4.82 -3.40 16.29
C GLY A 36 5.35 -2.04 16.79
N PRO A 37 4.83 -1.52 17.92
CA PRO A 37 3.87 -2.17 18.82
C PRO A 37 2.43 -2.18 18.30
N PHE A 38 2.14 -1.36 17.30
CA PHE A 38 0.83 -1.28 16.62
C PHE A 38 0.67 -2.39 15.59
N GLY A 39 -0.57 -2.84 15.37
CA GLY A 39 -0.88 -3.99 14.52
C GLY A 39 -1.55 -5.10 15.32
N GLY A 40 -1.43 -6.33 14.83
CA GLY A 40 -2.13 -7.50 15.37
C GLY A 40 -3.24 -8.00 14.44
N LEU A 41 -3.87 -9.10 14.82
CA LEU A 41 -4.99 -9.65 14.07
C LEU A 41 -6.19 -8.70 14.12
N PRO A 42 -6.64 -8.17 12.97
CA PRO A 42 -7.80 -7.30 12.95
C PRO A 42 -9.09 -8.14 13.03
N GLY A 43 -10.14 -7.58 13.65
CA GLY A 43 -11.46 -8.23 13.63
C GLY A 43 -12.14 -8.24 12.26
N ARG A 44 -11.65 -7.45 11.28
CA ARG A 44 -12.08 -7.43 9.88
C ARG A 44 -11.10 -6.66 9.00
N VAL A 45 -11.03 -7.00 7.72
CA VAL A 45 -10.32 -6.23 6.70
C VAL A 45 -11.32 -5.69 5.68
N ARG A 46 -11.17 -4.41 5.30
CA ARG A 46 -11.95 -3.78 4.23
C ARG A 46 -11.03 -3.46 3.08
N VAL A 47 -11.39 -3.91 1.88
CA VAL A 47 -10.60 -3.68 0.67
C VAL A 47 -11.45 -2.99 -0.38
N ASP A 48 -10.77 -2.28 -1.28
CA ASP A 48 -11.37 -1.88 -2.55
C ASP A 48 -11.31 -3.05 -3.55
N ARG A 49 -12.10 -2.98 -4.62
CA ARG A 49 -12.26 -4.04 -5.65
C ARG A 49 -10.99 -4.38 -6.47
N GLY A 50 -9.80 -4.00 -6.00
CA GLY A 50 -8.53 -4.34 -6.65
C GLY A 50 -8.33 -5.85 -6.70
N LYS A 51 -8.02 -6.37 -7.90
CA LYS A 51 -7.86 -7.81 -8.14
C LYS A 51 -6.80 -8.45 -7.23
N ASP A 52 -5.76 -7.71 -6.87
CA ASP A 52 -4.69 -8.20 -5.98
C ASP A 52 -5.18 -8.46 -4.56
N PHE A 53 -6.02 -7.56 -4.03
CA PHE A 53 -6.66 -7.68 -2.71
C PHE A 53 -7.72 -8.77 -2.66
N LEU A 54 -8.38 -9.04 -3.78
CA LEU A 54 -9.40 -10.10 -3.94
C LEU A 54 -8.80 -11.43 -4.42
N SER A 55 -7.47 -11.57 -4.42
CA SER A 55 -6.83 -12.81 -4.84
C SER A 55 -7.07 -13.94 -3.84
N ASN A 56 -7.15 -15.18 -4.36
CA ASN A 56 -7.31 -16.38 -3.51
C ASN A 56 -6.20 -16.49 -2.45
N ALA A 57 -4.98 -16.03 -2.76
CA ALA A 57 -3.87 -16.07 -1.82
C ALA A 57 -4.13 -15.18 -0.59
N VAL A 58 -4.62 -13.95 -0.81
CA VAL A 58 -4.97 -13.02 0.27
C VAL A 58 -6.18 -13.52 1.05
N ALA A 59 -7.20 -14.04 0.37
CA ALA A 59 -8.38 -14.62 1.00
C ALA A 59 -8.02 -15.83 1.88
N ASN A 60 -7.16 -16.74 1.40
CA ASN A 60 -6.70 -17.90 2.16
C ASN A 60 -5.85 -17.49 3.37
N ALA A 61 -4.96 -16.51 3.21
CA ALA A 61 -4.13 -16.02 4.31
C ALA A 61 -4.99 -15.44 5.45
N LEU A 62 -5.96 -14.57 5.14
CA LEU A 62 -6.86 -13.99 6.13
C LEU A 62 -7.87 -15.01 6.68
N GLY A 63 -8.33 -15.93 5.83
CA GLY A 63 -9.20 -17.05 6.21
C GLY A 63 -8.53 -17.99 7.22
N GLY A 64 -7.23 -18.24 7.10
CA GLY A 64 -6.44 -19.01 8.07
C GLY A 64 -6.43 -18.40 9.48
N PHE A 65 -6.72 -17.10 9.61
CA PHE A 65 -6.88 -16.41 10.90
C PHE A 65 -8.34 -16.09 11.25
N ALA A 66 -9.31 -16.65 10.51
CA ALA A 66 -10.73 -16.32 10.63
C ALA A 66 -11.04 -14.82 10.53
N VAL A 67 -10.25 -14.07 9.76
CA VAL A 67 -10.43 -12.62 9.55
C VAL A 67 -11.33 -12.40 8.33
N PRO A 68 -12.53 -11.82 8.51
CA PRO A 68 -13.43 -11.58 7.39
C PRO A 68 -12.92 -10.44 6.49
N VAL A 69 -12.97 -10.67 5.18
CA VAL A 69 -12.67 -9.67 4.15
C VAL A 69 -13.97 -9.10 3.59
N HIS A 70 -14.12 -7.79 3.72
CA HIS A 70 -15.28 -7.06 3.21
C HIS A 70 -14.88 -6.26 1.97
N ASP A 71 -15.39 -6.69 0.82
CA ASP A 71 -15.35 -5.89 -0.40
C ASP A 71 -16.31 -4.69 -0.26
N LEU A 72 -15.78 -3.48 -0.44
CA LEU A 72 -16.61 -2.29 -0.37
C LEU A 72 -17.49 -2.19 -1.63
N PRO A 73 -18.80 -1.92 -1.50
CA PRO A 73 -19.66 -1.71 -2.66
C PRO A 73 -19.12 -0.54 -3.47
N ALA A 74 -19.15 -0.68 -4.81
CA ALA A 74 -18.79 0.40 -5.71
C ALA A 74 -19.62 1.65 -5.35
N TYR A 75 -18.96 2.81 -5.29
CA TYR A 75 -19.63 4.11 -5.15
C TYR A 75 -20.22 4.45 -3.76
N LYS A 76 -19.38 4.52 -2.73
CA LYS A 76 -19.64 5.33 -1.52
C LYS A 76 -18.42 6.18 -1.17
N PRO A 77 -18.32 7.43 -1.68
CA PRO A 77 -17.14 8.30 -1.56
C PRO A 77 -16.62 8.46 -0.12
N TYR A 78 -17.53 8.49 0.87
CA TYR A 78 -17.17 8.71 2.27
C TYR A 78 -16.55 7.49 3.00
N ARG A 79 -16.44 6.31 2.36
CA ARG A 79 -15.90 5.09 3.00
C ARG A 79 -14.40 4.89 2.82
N LYS A 80 -13.76 5.69 1.97
CA LYS A 80 -12.32 5.64 1.67
C LYS A 80 -11.55 6.88 2.13
N GLY A 81 -12.23 7.86 2.72
CA GLY A 81 -11.66 9.19 2.97
C GLY A 81 -10.36 9.23 3.77
N THR A 82 -10.10 8.28 4.69
CA THR A 82 -8.81 8.28 5.42
C THR A 82 -7.65 7.73 4.57
N VAL A 83 -7.87 6.67 3.79
CA VAL A 83 -6.83 6.10 2.92
C VAL A 83 -6.59 7.02 1.73
N GLU A 84 -7.66 7.56 1.14
CA GLU A 84 -7.55 8.54 0.05
C GLU A 84 -6.85 9.83 0.53
N ALA A 85 -7.19 10.34 1.72
CA ALA A 85 -6.49 11.49 2.30
C ALA A 85 -5.01 11.20 2.56
N LEU A 86 -4.67 10.01 3.08
CA LEU A 86 -3.28 9.60 3.27
C LEU A 86 -2.52 9.57 1.94
N ASN A 87 -3.08 8.89 0.93
CA ASN A 87 -2.45 8.82 -0.40
C ASN A 87 -2.28 10.21 -1.02
N SER A 88 -3.28 11.09 -0.84
CA SER A 88 -3.23 12.47 -1.34
C SER A 88 -2.16 13.28 -0.62
N ALA A 89 -2.01 13.12 0.70
CA ALA A 89 -0.97 13.78 1.48
C ALA A 89 0.42 13.30 1.07
N VAL A 90 0.62 11.99 0.90
CA VAL A 90 1.90 11.42 0.40
C VAL A 90 2.25 12.00 -0.97
N GLU A 91 1.28 12.08 -1.89
CA GLU A 91 1.50 12.68 -3.20
C GLU A 91 1.89 14.16 -3.10
N GLN A 92 1.08 14.96 -2.40
CA GLN A 92 1.21 16.42 -2.36
C GLN A 92 2.39 16.92 -1.52
N MET A 93 2.80 16.16 -0.49
CA MET A 93 3.85 16.59 0.44
C MET A 93 5.21 15.96 0.15
N LEU A 94 5.23 14.72 -0.37
CA LEU A 94 6.47 13.99 -0.62
C LEU A 94 6.71 13.78 -2.11
N LEU A 95 5.83 13.05 -2.82
CA LEU A 95 6.15 12.60 -4.18
C LEU A 95 6.39 13.75 -5.16
N VAL A 96 5.65 14.86 -5.02
CA VAL A 96 5.81 16.06 -5.85
C VAL A 96 7.21 16.69 -5.73
N SER A 97 7.92 16.50 -4.61
CA SER A 97 9.26 17.06 -4.42
C SER A 97 10.37 16.14 -4.93
N LEU A 98 10.07 14.89 -5.29
CA LEU A 98 11.07 13.92 -5.72
C LEU A 98 11.43 14.06 -7.20
N PRO A 99 12.71 13.81 -7.55
CA PRO A 99 13.14 13.82 -8.94
C PRO A 99 12.43 12.74 -9.75
N GLY A 100 12.05 13.06 -10.99
CA GLY A 100 11.30 12.16 -11.87
C GLY A 100 9.79 12.08 -11.61
N TYR A 101 9.23 12.89 -10.71
CA TYR A 101 7.79 12.90 -10.45
C TYR A 101 6.97 13.20 -11.71
N THR A 102 6.11 12.27 -12.09
CA THR A 102 5.11 12.47 -13.14
C THR A 102 3.73 12.53 -12.52
N ARG A 103 3.07 13.69 -12.61
CA ARG A 103 1.72 13.98 -12.07
C ARG A 103 0.65 12.91 -12.34
N ARG A 104 0.85 12.04 -13.33
CA ARG A 104 0.04 10.86 -13.59
C ARG A 104 0.94 9.69 -13.93
N ALA A 105 0.61 8.52 -13.37
CA ALA A 105 1.17 7.26 -13.79
C ALA A 105 0.94 7.10 -15.31
N ARG A 106 2.03 6.94 -16.06
CA ARG A 106 1.93 6.62 -17.49
C ARG A 106 1.68 5.12 -17.63
N PRO A 107 0.84 4.68 -18.57
CA PRO A 107 0.76 3.27 -18.93
C PRO A 107 2.17 2.74 -19.22
N ALA A 108 2.47 1.50 -18.84
CA ALA A 108 3.79 0.90 -19.04
C ALA A 108 4.28 0.99 -20.50
N GLN A 109 3.34 0.93 -21.46
CA GLN A 109 3.60 1.06 -22.90
C GLN A 109 3.96 2.49 -23.35
N ALA A 110 3.61 3.51 -22.57
CA ALA A 110 3.89 4.93 -22.84
C ALA A 110 5.01 5.50 -21.96
N TYR A 111 5.65 4.64 -21.15
CA TYR A 111 6.77 5.03 -20.31
C TYR A 111 8.01 5.25 -21.18
N ARG A 112 8.52 6.48 -21.20
CA ARG A 112 9.88 6.77 -21.64
C ARG A 112 10.72 6.86 -20.37
N PRO A 113 11.82 6.08 -20.25
CA PRO A 113 12.70 6.18 -19.10
C PRO A 113 13.22 7.60 -18.97
N THR A 114 13.02 8.20 -17.80
CA THR A 114 13.85 9.32 -17.37
C THR A 114 15.28 8.77 -17.24
N PRO A 115 16.33 9.51 -17.63
CA PRO A 115 17.71 9.08 -17.41
C PRO A 115 17.91 8.68 -15.94
N ALA A 116 18.67 7.60 -15.71
CA ALA A 116 18.81 7.02 -14.38
C ALA A 116 19.53 7.97 -13.42
N GLU A 117 20.41 8.83 -13.95
CA GLU A 117 21.10 9.91 -13.25
C GLU A 117 20.15 11.02 -12.74
N ASP A 118 18.93 11.10 -13.28
CA ASP A 118 17.95 12.13 -12.96
C ASP A 118 16.84 11.63 -12.02
N VAL A 119 16.96 10.41 -11.47
CA VAL A 119 15.98 9.81 -10.57
C VAL A 119 16.65 9.07 -9.41
N LEU A 120 15.90 8.88 -8.32
CA LEU A 120 16.41 8.08 -7.20
C LEU A 120 16.54 6.61 -7.60
N SER A 121 17.57 5.95 -7.07
CA SER A 121 17.62 4.49 -7.08
C SER A 121 16.45 3.92 -6.28
N TYR A 122 16.04 2.67 -6.56
CA TYR A 122 14.95 2.04 -5.80
C TYR A 122 15.22 2.00 -4.28
N PRO A 123 16.41 1.61 -3.78
CA PRO A 123 16.72 1.68 -2.36
C PRO A 123 16.65 3.09 -1.78
N ASP A 124 17.13 4.10 -2.50
CA ASP A 124 17.08 5.50 -2.02
C ASP A 124 15.65 6.03 -1.98
N PHE A 125 14.83 5.68 -2.97
CA PHE A 125 13.40 5.99 -2.96
C PHE A 125 12.69 5.35 -1.77
N VAL A 126 12.94 4.06 -1.51
CA VAL A 126 12.35 3.35 -0.36
C VAL A 126 12.77 3.99 0.95
N LYS A 127 14.04 4.38 1.09
CA LYS A 127 14.54 5.08 2.26
C LYS A 127 13.80 6.40 2.47
N VAL A 128 13.75 7.25 1.45
CA VAL A 128 13.04 8.54 1.51
C VAL A 128 11.54 8.38 1.79
N LEU A 129 10.91 7.31 1.31
CA LEU A 129 9.49 7.05 1.54
C LEU A 129 9.18 6.59 2.98
N LEU A 130 10.15 5.98 3.68
CA LEU A 130 9.94 5.34 4.98
C LEU A 130 10.63 6.06 6.16
N ASP A 131 11.48 7.04 5.88
CA ASP A 131 12.09 7.95 6.87
C ASP A 131 11.07 8.98 7.40
#